data_AF-A0A1I7X747-F1
#
_entry.id   AF-A0A1I7X747-F1
#
_cell.length_a   1.000
_cell.length_b   1.000
_cell.length_c   1.000
_cell.angle_alpha   90.00
_cell.angle_beta   90.00
_cell.angle_gamma   90.00
#
_symmetry.space_group_name_H-M   'P 1'
#
loop_
_entity.id
_entity.type
_entity.pdbx_description
1 polymer ?
#
loop_
_entity_poly.entity_id
_entity_poly.type
_entity_poly.pdbx_seq_one_letter_code
_entity_poly.pdbx_strand_id
1 'polypeptide(L)'
;MPPSLRRLQAMEASGSRMPQNVEITGLFSQSHFNQMSVEDVDTSYCIPPHVQTVAVPYVEHEHWATISYYEMNTRVGEQIKVKSPTVYIDGYTDPTNNPHKISLGLFSNVNRNATIENTRRHIGNG
;
A
#
# COMPACT_ATOMS: atom_id res chain seq x y z
N MET A 1 30.54 3.32 -17.30
CA MET A 1 29.50 2.35 -16.87
C MET A 1 28.15 2.82 -17.37
N PRO A 2 27.33 1.95 -17.98
CA PRO A 2 26.10 2.36 -18.65
C PRO A 2 25.00 2.79 -17.65
N PRO A 3 24.14 3.77 -18.02
CA PRO A 3 23.11 4.35 -17.14
C PRO A 3 22.05 3.36 -16.63
N SER A 4 21.87 2.23 -17.32
CA SER A 4 20.89 1.19 -17.00
C SER A 4 21.20 0.44 -15.70
N LEU A 5 22.48 0.32 -15.33
CA LEU A 5 22.88 -0.37 -14.10
C LEU A 5 22.68 0.47 -12.83
N ARG A 6 22.68 1.81 -12.94
CA ARG A 6 22.38 2.69 -11.79
C ARG A 6 20.91 2.64 -11.39
N ARG A 7 20.01 2.29 -12.31
CA ARG A 7 18.55 2.25 -12.03
C ARG A 7 18.11 0.96 -11.33
N LEU A 8 18.79 -0.16 -11.58
CA LEU A 8 18.56 -1.42 -10.89
C LEU A 8 19.04 -1.37 -9.43
N GLN A 9 20.15 -0.68 -9.15
CA GLN A 9 20.66 -0.52 -7.79
C GLN A 9 19.86 0.46 -6.92
N ALA A 10 18.98 1.28 -7.52
CA ALA A 10 18.08 2.16 -6.80
C ALA A 10 16.82 1.44 -6.27
N MET A 11 16.49 0.25 -6.78
CA MET A 11 15.34 -0.53 -6.33
C MET A 11 15.65 -1.43 -5.12
N GLU A 12 16.93 -1.59 -4.77
CA GLU A 12 17.38 -2.34 -3.58
C GLU A 12 17.72 -1.43 -2.39
N ALA A 13 17.79 -0.11 -2.59
CA ALA A 13 18.24 0.86 -1.60
C ALA A 13 17.13 1.57 -0.81
N SER A 14 15.85 1.26 -1.05
CA SER A 14 14.76 1.70 -0.15
C SER A 14 14.74 0.81 1.10
N GLY A 15 15.82 0.90 1.87
CA GLY A 15 15.94 0.32 3.19
C GLY A 15 14.89 0.93 4.12
N SER A 16 13.97 0.09 4.56
CA SER A 16 13.27 0.15 5.86
C SER A 16 13.09 1.56 6.45
N ARG A 17 12.33 2.42 5.76
CA ARG A 17 11.78 3.65 6.37
C ARG A 17 10.32 3.75 5.99
N MET A 18 9.47 3.94 7.01
CA MET A 18 8.06 4.26 6.81
C MET A 18 7.98 5.49 5.90
N PRO A 19 7.22 5.43 4.79
CA PRO A 19 7.02 6.61 3.94
C PRO A 19 6.38 7.72 4.78
N GLN A 20 6.85 8.96 4.61
CA GLN A 20 6.26 10.10 5.29
C GLN A 20 4.85 10.35 4.75
N ASN A 21 3.90 10.63 5.64
CA ASN A 21 2.56 11.04 5.25
C ASN A 21 2.66 12.32 4.40
N VAL A 22 2.18 12.28 3.16
CA VAL A 22 1.96 13.49 2.37
C VAL A 22 0.70 14.14 2.94
N GLU A 23 0.81 15.34 3.49
CA GLU A 23 -0.34 16.11 3.97
C GLU A 23 -1.20 16.56 2.77
N ILE A 24 -2.32 15.88 2.51
CA ILE A 24 -3.32 16.26 1.50
C ILE A 24 -4.37 17.22 2.10
N THR A 25 -4.22 17.61 3.36
CA THR A 25 -5.15 18.45 4.14
C THR A 25 -5.42 19.83 3.52
N GLY A 26 -4.62 20.27 2.54
CA GLY A 26 -4.86 21.49 1.76
C GLY A 26 -5.62 21.33 0.44
N LEU A 27 -5.90 20.12 -0.03
CA LEU A 27 -6.50 19.89 -1.36
C LEU A 27 -8.02 19.63 -1.34
N PHE A 28 -8.63 19.43 -0.17
CA PHE A 28 -10.04 19.03 -0.06
C PHE A 28 -10.98 20.07 0.55
N SER A 29 -10.54 21.32 0.78
CA SER A 29 -11.38 22.32 1.44
C SER A 29 -12.42 23.01 0.56
N GLN A 30 -12.61 22.61 -0.70
CA GLN A 30 -13.78 23.03 -1.50
C GLN A 30 -14.20 21.96 -2.50
N SER A 31 -15.15 21.10 -2.10
CA SER A 31 -16.26 20.71 -2.97
C SER A 31 -17.22 19.81 -2.21
N HIS A 32 -18.49 20.21 -2.19
CA HIS A 32 -19.62 19.45 -1.68
C HIS A 32 -19.59 17.98 -2.12
N PHE A 33 -19.88 17.08 -1.17
CA PHE A 33 -20.19 15.67 -1.42
C PHE A 33 -21.46 15.59 -2.27
N ASN A 34 -21.32 15.69 -3.58
CA ASN A 34 -22.36 15.27 -4.51
C ASN A 34 -22.23 13.77 -4.73
N GLN A 35 -23.34 13.07 -4.48
CA GLN A 35 -23.67 11.75 -4.99
C GLN A 35 -23.10 11.58 -6.39
N MET A 36 -22.09 10.72 -6.57
CA MET A 36 -21.62 10.33 -7.90
C MET A 36 -22.74 9.56 -8.60
N SER A 37 -23.57 10.28 -9.35
CA SER A 37 -24.16 9.74 -10.57
C SER A 37 -23.03 9.22 -11.44
N VAL A 38 -23.24 8.06 -12.05
CA VAL A 38 -22.37 7.56 -13.12
C VAL A 38 -22.48 8.56 -14.27
N GLU A 39 -21.59 9.55 -14.30
CA GLU A 39 -21.46 10.46 -15.44
C GLU A 39 -20.61 9.76 -16.50
N ASP A 40 -21.17 9.66 -17.70
CA ASP A 40 -20.53 9.09 -18.88
C ASP A 40 -19.08 9.57 -19.00
N VAL A 41 -18.15 8.64 -19.20
CA VAL A 41 -16.75 8.92 -19.54
C VAL A 41 -16.73 9.88 -20.73
N ASP A 42 -16.43 11.15 -20.48
CA ASP A 42 -16.22 12.10 -21.55
C ASP A 42 -15.01 11.63 -22.35
N THR A 43 -15.30 11.08 -23.54
CA THR A 43 -14.35 10.39 -24.43
C THR A 43 -13.47 11.41 -25.18
N SER A 44 -13.28 12.61 -24.62
CA SER A 44 -12.80 13.80 -25.34
C SER A 44 -11.29 14.05 -25.23
N TYR A 45 -10.51 13.14 -24.64
CA TYR A 45 -9.05 13.12 -24.83
C TYR A 45 -8.72 12.66 -26.25
N CYS A 46 -8.90 13.56 -27.21
CA CYS A 46 -8.59 13.31 -28.61
C CYS A 46 -7.05 13.26 -28.74
N ILE A 47 -6.50 12.05 -28.75
CA ILE A 47 -5.07 11.84 -29.01
C ILE A 47 -4.77 12.46 -30.38
N PRO A 48 -3.86 13.45 -30.50
CA PRO A 48 -3.61 14.12 -31.77
C PRO A 48 -3.19 13.10 -32.84
N PRO A 49 -3.67 13.23 -34.09
CA PRO A 49 -3.50 12.22 -35.15
C PRO A 49 -2.03 11.97 -35.56
N HIS A 50 -1.09 12.80 -35.10
CA HIS A 50 0.35 12.68 -35.33
C HIS A 50 1.10 11.97 -34.20
N VAL A 51 0.40 11.63 -33.10
CA VAL A 51 0.97 10.87 -32.00
C VAL A 51 0.85 9.39 -32.34
N GLN A 52 1.97 8.72 -32.59
CA GLN A 52 1.99 7.27 -32.71
C GLN A 52 1.57 6.65 -31.38
N THR A 53 0.52 5.84 -31.40
CA THR A 53 0.07 5.05 -30.26
C THR A 53 0.43 3.59 -30.48
N VAL A 54 0.70 2.90 -29.37
CA VAL A 54 0.89 1.45 -29.36
C VAL A 54 -0.07 0.90 -28.32
N ALA A 55 -0.82 -0.15 -28.70
CA ALA A 55 -1.69 -0.84 -27.75
C ALA A 55 -0.83 -1.51 -26.67
N VAL A 56 -1.09 -1.16 -25.41
CA VAL A 56 -0.46 -1.83 -24.27
C VAL A 56 -1.41 -2.93 -23.79
N PRO A 57 -1.01 -4.21 -23.85
CA PRO A 57 -1.85 -5.28 -23.33
C PRO A 57 -1.99 -5.13 -21.82
N TYR A 58 -3.21 -5.12 -21.32
CA TYR A 58 -3.49 -5.24 -19.90
C TYR A 58 -3.25 -6.70 -19.45
N VAL A 59 -2.56 -6.86 -18.33
CA VAL A 59 -2.38 -8.15 -17.67
C VAL A 59 -2.89 -8.00 -16.25
N GLU A 60 -3.84 -8.83 -15.86
CA GLU A 60 -4.34 -8.84 -14.50
C GLU A 60 -3.25 -9.35 -13.56
N HIS A 61 -2.95 -8.54 -12.54
CA HIS A 61 -1.95 -8.89 -11.54
C HIS A 61 -2.53 -9.90 -10.55
N GLU A 62 -1.74 -10.93 -10.21
CA GLU A 62 -2.13 -11.96 -9.24
C GLU A 62 -2.45 -11.40 -7.84
N HIS A 63 -1.88 -10.25 -7.49
CA HIS A 63 -2.07 -9.60 -6.19
C HIS A 63 -2.47 -8.15 -6.43
N TRP A 64 -3.54 -7.70 -5.79
CA TRP A 64 -4.05 -6.32 -5.93
C TRP A 64 -3.42 -5.35 -4.92
N ALA A 65 -2.82 -5.87 -3.85
CA ALA A 65 -2.12 -5.07 -2.86
C ALA A 65 -0.88 -5.78 -2.30
N THR A 66 0.04 -4.98 -1.75
CA THR A 66 1.14 -5.44 -0.90
C THR A 66 1.10 -4.64 0.40
N ILE A 67 1.02 -5.34 1.53
CA ILE A 67 0.91 -4.75 2.87
C ILE A 67 2.26 -4.86 3.57
N SER A 68 2.68 -3.75 4.18
CA SER A 68 3.87 -3.68 5.04
C SER A 68 3.48 -3.10 6.40
N TYR A 69 3.77 -3.82 7.49
CA TYR A 69 3.57 -3.31 8.84
C TYR A 69 4.83 -2.62 9.35
N TYR A 70 4.64 -1.50 10.05
CA TYR A 70 5.71 -0.70 10.62
C TYR A 70 5.46 -0.44 12.10
N GLU A 71 6.54 -0.46 12.86
CA GLU A 71 6.60 0.11 14.20
C GLU A 71 7.54 1.30 14.12
N MET A 72 6.95 2.51 14.18
CA MET A 72 7.65 3.76 13.88
C MET A 72 8.30 3.71 12.49
N ASN A 73 9.62 3.88 12.41
CA ASN A 73 10.37 3.87 11.15
C ASN A 73 10.82 2.47 10.71
N THR A 74 10.59 1.44 11.52
CA THR A 74 11.12 0.09 11.28
C THR A 74 10.03 -0.80 10.69
N ARG A 75 10.30 -1.41 9.53
CA ARG A 75 9.42 -2.46 9.00
C ARG A 75 9.51 -3.69 9.90
N VAL A 76 8.36 -4.21 10.32
CA VAL A 76 8.27 -5.39 11.19
C VAL A 76 7.53 -6.50 10.46
N GLY A 77 8.14 -7.69 10.39
CA GLY A 77 7.62 -8.83 9.64
C GLY A 77 7.91 -8.76 8.14
N GLU A 78 7.31 -9.70 7.40
CA GLU A 78 7.42 -9.78 5.94
C GLU A 78 6.35 -8.94 5.23
N GLN A 79 6.61 -8.62 3.96
CA GLN A 79 5.61 -8.01 3.08
C GLN A 79 4.57 -9.05 2.67
N ILE A 80 3.30 -8.74 2.86
CA ILE A 80 2.20 -9.65 2.55
C ILE A 80 1.57 -9.22 1.24
N LYS A 81 1.60 -10.11 0.25
CA LYS A 81 0.92 -9.88 -1.03
C LYS A 81 -0.51 -10.41 -0.93
N VAL A 82 -1.48 -9.55 -1.26
CA VAL A 82 -2.89 -9.85 -1.08
C VAL A 82 -3.48 -10.33 -2.41
N LYS A 83 -3.92 -11.59 -2.44
CA LYS A 83 -4.69 -12.16 -3.55
C LYS A 83 -6.19 -12.11 -3.29
N SER A 84 -6.58 -12.33 -2.04
CA SER A 84 -7.97 -12.36 -1.60
C SER A 84 -8.67 -11.02 -1.82
N PRO A 85 -9.94 -10.99 -2.28
CA PRO A 85 -10.69 -9.73 -2.46
C PRO A 85 -10.83 -8.90 -1.18
N THR A 86 -10.80 -9.56 -0.03
CA THR A 86 -10.84 -8.94 1.30
C THR A 86 -9.76 -9.53 2.18
N VAL A 87 -9.15 -8.68 3.02
CA VAL A 87 -8.19 -9.05 4.04
C VAL A 87 -8.53 -8.33 5.35
N TYR A 88 -8.50 -9.06 6.45
CA TYR A 88 -8.70 -8.56 7.81
C TYR A 88 -7.34 -8.42 8.49
N ILE A 89 -7.11 -7.32 9.18
CA ILE A 89 -5.86 -7.06 9.89
C ILE A 89 -6.23 -6.78 11.34
N ASP A 90 -5.73 -7.60 12.27
CA ASP A 90 -6.05 -7.51 13.69
C ASP A 90 -4.79 -7.39 14.56
N GLY A 91 -4.98 -7.02 15.83
CA GLY A 91 -3.94 -6.91 16.84
C GLY A 91 -3.72 -8.20 17.63
N TYR A 92 -4.43 -9.29 17.32
CA TYR A 92 -4.38 -10.55 18.06
C TYR A 92 -3.19 -11.42 17.61
N THR A 93 -3.11 -12.61 18.19
CA THR A 93 -2.02 -13.59 17.97
C THR A 93 -2.58 -14.90 17.41
N ASP A 94 -3.44 -14.84 16.40
CA ASP A 94 -3.99 -16.05 15.78
C ASP A 94 -2.93 -16.72 14.89
N PRO A 95 -2.38 -17.89 15.26
CA PRO A 95 -1.33 -18.56 14.51
C PRO A 95 -1.86 -19.29 13.26
N THR A 96 -3.16 -19.26 13.00
CA THR A 96 -3.72 -19.90 11.81
C THR A 96 -3.19 -19.20 10.55
N ASN A 97 -2.69 -20.00 9.61
CA ASN A 97 -2.25 -19.51 8.31
C ASN A 97 -3.49 -19.24 7.43
N ASN A 98 -4.27 -18.21 7.81
CA ASN A 98 -5.46 -17.79 7.09
C ASN A 98 -5.05 -16.74 6.02
N PRO A 99 -5.22 -17.02 4.72
CA PRO A 99 -4.85 -16.10 3.66
C PRO A 99 -5.70 -14.80 3.63
N HIS A 100 -6.78 -14.74 4.40
CA HIS A 100 -7.64 -13.58 4.55
C HIS A 100 -7.37 -12.78 5.82
N LYS A 101 -6.45 -13.21 6.70
CA LYS A 101 -6.24 -12.56 7.99
C LYS A 101 -4.77 -12.38 8.32
N ILE A 102 -4.44 -11.19 8.82
CA ILE A 102 -3.10 -10.82 9.25
C ILE A 102 -3.17 -10.42 10.72
N SER A 103 -2.63 -11.26 11.59
CA SER A 103 -2.55 -11.00 13.04
C SER A 103 -1.23 -10.33 13.40
N LEU A 104 -1.25 -9.01 13.54
CA LEU A 104 -0.06 -8.19 13.81
C LEU A 104 0.57 -8.53 15.17
N GLY A 105 -0.17 -9.14 16.10
CA GLY A 105 0.30 -9.62 17.39
C GLY A 105 1.47 -10.61 17.29
N LEU A 106 1.52 -11.40 16.22
CA LEU A 106 2.56 -12.43 16.02
C LEU A 106 3.92 -11.86 15.60
N PHE A 107 3.94 -10.62 15.10
CA PHE A 107 5.16 -10.07 14.52
C PHE A 107 6.10 -9.65 15.65
N SER A 108 7.31 -10.19 15.65
CA SER A 108 8.33 -9.88 16.66
C SER A 108 9.19 -8.70 16.23
N ASN A 109 9.50 -7.80 17.17
CA ASN A 109 10.42 -6.69 16.95
C ASN A 109 11.30 -6.50 18.20
N VAL A 110 12.61 -6.66 18.04
CA VAL A 110 13.59 -6.51 19.13
C VAL A 110 13.71 -5.06 19.61
N ASN A 111 13.35 -4.09 18.77
CA ASN A 111 13.41 -2.66 19.09
C ASN A 111 12.09 -2.12 19.68
N ARG A 112 11.15 -3.02 20.03
CA ARG A 112 9.86 -2.62 20.56
C ARG A 112 10.01 -2.01 21.95
N ASN A 113 9.34 -0.88 22.18
CA ASN A 113 9.33 -0.19 23.47
C ASN A 113 7.92 -0.13 24.06
N ALA A 114 7.81 0.28 25.33
CA ALA A 114 6.56 0.30 26.08
C ALA A 114 5.45 1.13 25.40
N THR A 115 5.78 2.25 24.75
CA THR A 115 4.79 3.03 24.01
C THR A 115 4.21 2.23 22.85
N ILE A 116 5.06 1.56 22.07
CA ILE A 116 4.63 0.72 20.93
C ILE A 116 3.79 -0.47 21.43
N GLU A 117 4.23 -1.15 22.49
CA GLU A 117 3.45 -2.25 23.09
C GLU A 117 2.08 -1.78 23.54
N ASN A 118 2.01 -0.63 24.22
CA ASN A 118 0.77 -0.04 24.67
C ASN A 118 -0.13 0.31 23.49
N THR A 119 0.39 0.94 22.43
CA THR A 119 -0.38 1.24 21.22
C THR A 119 -0.92 -0.04 20.56
N ARG A 120 -0.11 -1.10 20.45
CA ARG A 120 -0.51 -2.38 19.85
C ARG A 120 -1.71 -3.03 20.54
N ARG A 121 -1.81 -2.88 21.87
CA ARG A 121 -2.96 -3.40 22.64
C ARG A 121 -4.31 -2.78 22.23
N HIS A 122 -4.30 -1.63 21.56
CA HIS A 122 -5.51 -0.94 21.12
C HIS A 122 -5.94 -1.30 19.70
N ILE A 123 -5.16 -2.07 18.93
CA ILE A 123 -5.52 -2.46 17.56
C ILE A 123 -6.78 -3.34 17.56
N GLY A 124 -6.88 -4.30 18.49
CA GLY A 124 -8.07 -5.15 18.60
C GLY A 124 -8.43 -5.84 17.28
N ASN A 125 -9.63 -5.60 16.74
CA ASN A 125 -10.12 -6.19 15.49
C ASN A 125 -9.66 -5.47 14.21
N GLY A 126 -8.89 -4.37 14.33
CA GLY A 126 -8.52 -3.50 13.22
C GLY A 126 -8.72 -2.02 13.55
#